data_AF-A0A5C6U985-F1
#
_entry.id   AF-A0A5C6U985-F1
#
_cell.length_a   1.000
_cell.length_b   1.000
_cell.length_c   1.000
_cell.angle_alpha   90.00
_cell.angle_beta   90.00
_cell.angle_gamma   90.00
#
_symmetry.space_group_name_H-M   'P 1'
#
loop_
_entity.id
_entity.type
_entity.pdbx_description
1 polymer ?
#
loop_
_entity_poly.entity_id
_entity_poly.type
_entity_poly.pdbx_seq_one_letter_code
_entity_poly.pdbx_strand_id
1 'polypeptide(L)'
;MTRSVPRTVLRQYPAQRDDIADLVTRRPVPGPGLAQVDPFLFLNHHGPQVYAPGNRGLPFGPHPHRGFETVSFILTGEMAHRDSGGHDSVIRAGGIQWMTAGSGLIHAEISPDSFKRAGGPLEILQLWINLPSRLKMTKPAYTGLQREDIPAIAVPGGVVNLIAGTFGDRSGPIDSLTGVTMMTVTLDAGAQVTLPAPRGRAVFFYTVAGSPKVGETRIKPFHLATFDDAGDTIDVTAEAPVTLLYGHADPIGEPVVAHGPFVMTTREEIGAAIRDYQAGLFGPAPVV
;
A
#
# COMPACT_ATOMS: atom_id res chain seq x y z
N MET A 1 4.89 25.81 -22.51
CA MET A 1 5.14 24.70 -21.57
C MET A 1 5.49 25.32 -20.23
N THR A 2 4.60 25.26 -19.26
CA THR A 2 4.93 25.62 -17.88
C THR A 2 6.01 24.65 -17.40
N ARG A 3 7.12 25.19 -16.91
CA ARG A 3 8.22 24.40 -16.38
C ARG A 3 7.72 23.72 -15.09
N SER A 4 7.87 22.41 -14.97
CA SER A 4 7.57 21.68 -13.73
C SER A 4 8.40 22.23 -12.58
N VAL A 5 7.82 22.22 -11.39
CA VAL A 5 8.43 22.74 -10.17
C VAL A 5 8.52 21.59 -9.17
N PRO A 6 9.72 21.20 -8.70
CA PRO A 6 9.85 20.13 -7.72
C PRO A 6 9.38 20.58 -6.34
N ARG A 7 8.70 19.68 -5.61
CA ARG A 7 8.42 19.84 -4.18
C ARG A 7 9.65 19.49 -3.36
N THR A 8 9.78 20.10 -2.18
CA THR A 8 10.89 19.81 -1.26
C THR A 8 10.45 18.90 -0.10
N VAL A 9 11.39 18.12 0.43
CA VAL A 9 11.15 17.25 1.60
C VAL A 9 10.96 18.12 2.84
N LEU A 10 9.83 17.98 3.53
CA LEU A 10 9.57 18.62 4.82
C LEU A 10 10.16 17.80 5.97
N ARG A 11 9.85 16.50 5.99
CA ARG A 11 10.24 15.60 7.07
C ARG A 11 10.21 14.14 6.60
N GLN A 12 11.08 13.33 7.19
CA GLN A 12 11.05 11.86 7.06
C GLN A 12 10.73 11.20 8.40
N TYR A 13 9.99 10.08 8.35
CA TYR A 13 9.50 9.33 9.49
C TYR A 13 10.00 7.89 9.40
N PRO A 14 10.74 7.39 10.40
CA PRO A 14 11.22 6.01 10.40
C PRO A 14 10.06 5.04 10.59
N ALA A 15 10.08 3.94 9.86
CA ALA A 15 9.18 2.82 10.10
C ALA A 15 9.57 2.10 11.40
N GLN A 16 8.63 2.02 12.34
CA GLN A 16 8.85 1.34 13.62
C GLN A 16 8.71 -0.17 13.43
N ARG A 17 9.60 -0.95 14.04
CA ARG A 17 9.52 -2.42 14.04
C ARG A 17 8.42 -2.87 15.00
N ASP A 18 7.53 -3.76 14.54
CA ASP A 18 6.32 -4.16 15.26
C ASP A 18 5.96 -5.64 14.96
N ASP A 19 6.95 -6.53 15.09
CA ASP A 19 6.90 -7.91 14.59
C ASP A 19 5.66 -8.69 15.06
N ILE A 20 5.08 -9.48 14.16
CA ILE A 20 3.88 -10.30 14.41
C ILE A 20 4.29 -11.76 14.38
N ALA A 21 4.34 -12.42 15.54
CA ALA A 21 4.90 -13.76 15.66
C ALA A 21 6.33 -13.84 15.10
N ASP A 22 6.59 -14.66 14.07
CA ASP A 22 7.87 -14.79 13.38
C ASP A 22 7.98 -13.89 12.12
N LEU A 23 6.95 -13.10 11.83
CA LEU A 23 6.96 -12.12 10.75
C LEU A 23 7.56 -10.80 11.25
N VAL A 24 8.71 -10.43 10.69
CA VAL A 24 9.30 -9.11 10.84
C VAL A 24 8.43 -8.10 10.12
N THR A 25 8.04 -7.04 10.83
CA THR A 25 7.23 -5.98 10.25
C THR A 25 7.80 -4.60 10.54
N ARG A 26 7.41 -3.60 9.73
CA ARG A 26 7.72 -2.19 9.94
C ARG A 26 6.55 -1.32 9.57
N ARG A 27 6.28 -0.31 10.39
CA ARG A 27 5.15 0.60 10.21
C ARG A 27 5.61 2.06 10.31
N PRO A 28 5.67 2.81 9.20
CA PRO A 28 5.94 4.25 9.25
C PRO A 28 4.70 5.08 9.58
N VAL A 29 3.51 4.57 9.28
CA VAL A 29 2.25 5.26 9.48
C VAL A 29 1.14 4.22 9.78
N PRO A 30 0.25 4.47 10.76
CA PRO A 30 0.37 5.49 11.81
C PRO A 30 1.62 5.24 12.67
N GLY A 31 2.32 6.30 13.05
CA GLY A 31 3.56 6.23 13.84
C GLY A 31 3.84 7.51 14.63
N PRO A 32 4.90 7.57 15.45
CA PRO A 32 5.22 8.76 16.22
C PRO A 32 5.47 9.98 15.32
N GLY A 33 4.68 11.03 15.54
CA GLY A 33 4.78 12.28 14.79
C GLY A 33 4.09 12.26 13.42
N LEU A 34 3.48 11.15 13.00
CA LEU A 34 2.68 11.07 11.78
C LEU A 34 1.50 10.10 11.96
N ALA A 35 0.30 10.64 12.13
CA ALA A 35 -0.91 9.83 12.28
C ALA A 35 -1.33 9.17 10.95
N GLN A 36 -1.27 9.92 9.84
CA GLN A 36 -1.64 9.48 8.51
C GLN A 36 -1.03 10.41 7.46
N VAL A 37 -1.07 10.02 6.19
CA VAL A 37 -0.89 10.91 5.04
C VAL A 37 -2.19 10.85 4.25
N ASP A 38 -3.19 11.68 4.58
CA ASP A 38 -4.54 11.59 3.98
C ASP A 38 -4.48 11.51 2.44
N PRO A 39 -5.04 10.45 1.79
CA PRO A 39 -5.94 9.40 2.32
C PRO A 39 -5.26 8.09 2.76
N PHE A 40 -3.94 8.00 2.77
CA PHE A 40 -3.17 6.84 3.18
C PHE A 40 -3.13 6.71 4.71
N LEU A 41 -3.81 5.69 5.22
CA LEU A 41 -4.06 5.50 6.66
C LEU A 41 -2.93 4.75 7.36
N PHE A 42 -2.43 3.70 6.72
CA PHE A 42 -1.62 2.68 7.36
C PHE A 42 -0.72 2.01 6.33
N LEU A 43 0.55 1.81 6.65
CA LEU A 43 1.44 0.95 5.89
C LEU A 43 2.09 -0.06 6.83
N ASN A 44 2.00 -1.34 6.51
CA ASN A 44 2.83 -2.37 7.10
C ASN A 44 3.76 -2.97 6.05
N HIS A 45 5.05 -2.98 6.35
CA HIS A 45 6.10 -3.58 5.54
C HIS A 45 6.51 -4.89 6.18
N HIS A 46 6.15 -6.00 5.55
CA HIS A 46 6.41 -7.38 5.97
C HIS A 46 7.75 -7.81 5.35
N GLY A 47 8.72 -8.19 6.19
CA GLY A 47 10.08 -8.49 5.73
C GLY A 47 10.95 -7.23 5.53
N PRO A 48 11.98 -7.30 4.67
CA PRO A 48 12.44 -8.49 3.97
C PRO A 48 12.95 -9.56 4.94
N GLN A 49 12.57 -10.83 4.72
CA GLN A 49 13.08 -11.98 5.49
C GLN A 49 13.05 -13.27 4.68
N VAL A 50 13.70 -14.33 5.18
CA VAL A 50 13.68 -15.67 4.58
C VAL A 50 13.05 -16.65 5.56
N TYR A 51 11.98 -17.32 5.13
CA TYR A 51 11.34 -18.40 5.88
C TYR A 51 12.03 -19.74 5.61
N ALA A 52 12.19 -20.55 6.66
CA ALA A 52 12.66 -21.92 6.52
C ALA A 52 11.58 -22.85 5.91
N PRO A 53 11.97 -24.00 5.34
CA PRO A 53 11.02 -25.07 5.01
C PRO A 53 10.20 -25.50 6.25
N GLY A 54 8.92 -25.82 6.06
CA GLY A 54 8.01 -26.22 7.14
C GLY A 54 7.58 -25.07 8.07
N ASN A 55 7.57 -23.83 7.57
CA ASN A 55 7.13 -22.66 8.34
C ASN A 55 5.61 -22.60 8.53
N ARG A 56 5.15 -21.66 9.37
CA ARG A 56 3.72 -21.42 9.66
C ARG A 56 3.05 -20.45 8.69
N GLY A 57 3.80 -19.82 7.79
CA GLY A 57 3.32 -18.82 6.86
C GLY A 57 2.93 -17.50 7.51
N LEU A 58 2.25 -16.65 6.74
CA LEU A 58 1.68 -15.39 7.22
C LEU A 58 0.57 -15.62 8.26
N PRO A 59 0.53 -14.84 9.36
CA PRO A 59 -0.41 -15.06 10.47
C PRO A 59 -1.79 -14.39 10.28
N PHE A 60 -2.16 -13.97 9.07
CA PHE A 60 -3.39 -13.21 8.81
C PHE A 60 -4.55 -14.12 8.38
N GLY A 61 -5.01 -14.94 9.32
CA GLY A 61 -6.25 -15.73 9.16
C GLY A 61 -7.49 -14.83 9.01
N PRO A 62 -8.71 -15.42 8.99
CA PRO A 62 -9.95 -14.67 8.77
C PRO A 62 -10.12 -13.46 9.70
N HIS A 63 -10.21 -12.26 9.13
CA HIS A 63 -10.43 -11.00 9.85
C HIS A 63 -11.30 -10.04 9.04
N PRO A 64 -12.07 -9.14 9.69
CA PRO A 64 -12.94 -8.21 8.98
C PRO A 64 -12.19 -6.94 8.57
N HIS A 65 -12.75 -6.20 7.62
CA HIS A 65 -12.46 -4.76 7.38
C HIS A 65 -13.73 -4.01 6.98
N ARG A 66 -13.79 -2.70 7.22
CA ARG A 66 -14.87 -1.80 6.74
C ARG A 66 -14.38 -0.35 6.58
N GLY A 67 -14.83 0.31 5.51
CA GLY A 67 -14.74 1.76 5.34
C GLY A 67 -13.50 2.29 4.61
N PHE A 68 -12.66 1.41 4.05
CA PHE A 68 -11.43 1.77 3.34
C PHE A 68 -11.07 0.69 2.30
N GLU A 69 -9.94 0.85 1.62
CA GLU A 69 -9.36 -0.12 0.69
C GLU A 69 -8.01 -0.63 1.22
N THR A 70 -7.68 -1.91 0.98
CA THR A 70 -6.34 -2.45 1.21
C THR A 70 -5.65 -2.74 -0.11
N VAL A 71 -4.36 -2.42 -0.18
CA VAL A 71 -3.50 -2.73 -1.32
C VAL A 71 -2.27 -3.47 -0.83
N SER A 72 -2.14 -4.72 -1.24
CA SER A 72 -1.01 -5.57 -0.90
C SER A 72 -0.08 -5.70 -2.11
N PHE A 73 1.19 -5.32 -1.97
CA PHE A 73 2.22 -5.37 -3.01
C PHE A 73 3.19 -6.51 -2.69
N ILE A 74 3.27 -7.51 -3.57
CA ILE A 74 4.12 -8.67 -3.35
C ILE A 74 5.47 -8.39 -4.00
N LEU A 75 6.46 -7.91 -3.24
CA LEU A 75 7.77 -7.61 -3.81
C LEU A 75 8.58 -8.89 -4.02
N THR A 76 8.56 -9.77 -3.03
CA THR A 76 9.17 -11.11 -3.09
C THR A 76 8.28 -12.14 -2.40
N GLY A 77 8.26 -13.37 -2.93
CA GLY A 77 7.45 -14.47 -2.40
C GLY A 77 6.09 -14.57 -3.08
N GLU A 78 5.10 -15.05 -2.32
CA GLU A 78 3.72 -15.23 -2.76
C GLU A 78 2.75 -15.11 -1.58
N MET A 79 1.52 -14.65 -1.86
CA MET A 79 0.46 -14.49 -0.87
C MET A 79 -0.85 -15.05 -1.45
N ALA A 80 -1.56 -15.85 -0.66
CA ALA A 80 -2.90 -16.31 -0.98
C ALA A 80 -3.94 -15.43 -0.29
N HIS A 81 -5.00 -15.09 -1.02
CA HIS A 81 -6.15 -14.36 -0.53
C HIS A 81 -7.40 -15.21 -0.63
N ARG A 82 -8.25 -15.15 0.39
CA ARG A 82 -9.64 -15.64 0.32
C ARG A 82 -10.57 -14.67 1.03
N ASP A 83 -11.76 -14.45 0.49
CA ASP A 83 -12.77 -13.61 1.15
C ASP A 83 -14.18 -14.18 1.18
N SER A 84 -15.00 -13.58 2.04
CA SER A 84 -16.44 -13.83 2.20
C SER A 84 -17.29 -13.57 0.94
N GLY A 85 -16.74 -12.88 -0.06
CA GLY A 85 -17.34 -12.69 -1.37
C GLY A 85 -17.07 -13.84 -2.34
N GLY A 86 -16.25 -14.81 -1.94
CA GLY A 86 -15.91 -15.99 -2.73
C GLY A 86 -14.70 -15.82 -3.63
N HIS A 87 -13.93 -14.72 -3.52
CA HIS A 87 -12.67 -14.60 -4.26
C HIS A 87 -11.59 -15.46 -3.60
N ASP A 88 -10.80 -16.13 -4.42
CA ASP A 88 -9.61 -16.89 -4.04
C ASP A 88 -8.52 -16.61 -5.07
N SER A 89 -7.33 -16.23 -4.63
CA SER A 89 -6.18 -16.00 -5.51
C SER A 89 -4.86 -16.30 -4.83
N VAL A 90 -3.83 -16.54 -5.65
CA VAL A 90 -2.42 -16.52 -5.21
C VAL A 90 -1.68 -15.50 -6.05
N ILE A 91 -1.23 -14.42 -5.41
CA ILE A 91 -0.47 -13.34 -6.03
C ILE A 91 1.02 -13.58 -5.77
N ARG A 92 1.82 -13.58 -6.84
CA ARG A 92 3.27 -13.80 -6.78
C ARG A 92 4.04 -12.49 -6.88
N ALA A 93 5.35 -12.58 -6.66
CA ALA A 93 6.27 -11.44 -6.76
C ALA A 93 6.03 -10.57 -8.01
N GLY A 94 5.92 -9.27 -7.80
CA GLY A 94 5.57 -8.24 -8.78
C GLY A 94 4.08 -8.00 -8.98
N GLY A 95 3.21 -8.87 -8.45
CA GLY A 95 1.77 -8.68 -8.47
C GLY A 95 1.25 -7.87 -7.29
N ILE A 96 -0.03 -7.51 -7.36
CA ILE A 96 -0.74 -6.80 -6.30
C ILE A 96 -2.14 -7.39 -6.06
N GLN A 97 -2.66 -7.14 -4.86
CA GLN A 97 -4.08 -7.24 -4.53
C GLN A 97 -4.58 -5.84 -4.21
N TRP A 98 -5.71 -5.45 -4.79
CA TRP A 98 -6.47 -4.25 -4.43
C TRP A 98 -7.87 -4.69 -3.98
N MET A 99 -8.20 -4.45 -2.71
CA MET A 99 -9.47 -4.83 -2.12
C MET A 99 -10.18 -3.61 -1.57
N THR A 100 -11.35 -3.31 -2.11
CA THR A 100 -12.25 -2.32 -1.53
C THR A 100 -13.04 -3.01 -0.41
N ALA A 101 -12.80 -2.65 0.86
CA ALA A 101 -13.55 -3.20 1.97
C ALA A 101 -14.97 -2.66 2.02
N GLY A 102 -15.14 -1.36 1.76
CA GLY A 102 -16.46 -0.71 1.67
C GLY A 102 -17.36 -1.03 2.86
N SER A 103 -18.60 -1.47 2.61
CA SER A 103 -19.60 -1.86 3.62
C SER A 103 -19.20 -3.04 4.49
N GLY A 104 -18.10 -3.70 4.17
CA GLY A 104 -17.44 -4.68 5.02
C GLY A 104 -17.46 -6.10 4.47
N LEU A 105 -16.38 -6.82 4.76
CA LEU A 105 -16.15 -8.22 4.38
C LEU A 105 -15.21 -8.88 5.40
N ILE A 106 -15.17 -10.22 5.42
CA ILE A 106 -14.12 -11.00 6.09
C ILE A 106 -13.19 -11.59 5.04
N HIS A 107 -11.87 -11.46 5.25
CA HIS A 107 -10.85 -12.06 4.37
C HIS A 107 -9.68 -12.65 5.16
N ALA A 108 -8.83 -13.39 4.46
CA ALA A 108 -7.58 -13.93 4.97
C ALA A 108 -6.47 -13.77 3.93
N GLU A 109 -5.27 -13.45 4.42
CA GLU A 109 -4.05 -13.25 3.63
C GLU A 109 -2.96 -14.18 4.18
N ILE A 110 -2.91 -15.40 3.65
CA ILE A 110 -2.08 -16.48 4.17
C ILE A 110 -0.98 -16.88 3.18
N SER A 111 0.04 -17.60 3.66
CA SER A 111 1.00 -18.21 2.75
C SER A 111 0.42 -19.48 2.11
N PRO A 112 0.57 -19.68 0.78
CA PRO A 112 0.23 -20.93 0.12
C PRO A 112 0.94 -22.15 0.74
N ASP A 113 0.33 -23.33 0.62
CA ASP A 113 0.94 -24.58 1.13
C ASP A 113 2.31 -24.89 0.49
N SER A 114 2.52 -24.47 -0.77
CA SER A 114 3.82 -24.52 -1.44
C SER A 114 4.88 -23.76 -0.66
N PHE A 115 4.62 -22.49 -0.32
CA PHE A 115 5.53 -21.65 0.44
C PHE A 115 5.77 -22.17 1.86
N LYS A 116 4.74 -22.66 2.54
CA LYS A 116 4.88 -23.24 3.89
C LYS A 116 5.80 -24.46 3.87
N ARG A 117 5.70 -25.33 2.85
CA ARG A 117 6.60 -26.49 2.71
C ARG A 117 8.02 -26.10 2.33
N ALA A 118 8.19 -25.24 1.34
CA ALA A 118 9.49 -24.94 0.75
C ALA A 118 10.29 -23.87 1.51
N GLY A 119 9.61 -22.94 2.18
CA GLY A 119 10.23 -21.69 2.64
C GLY A 119 10.58 -20.77 1.47
N GLY A 120 11.40 -19.76 1.75
CA GLY A 120 11.85 -18.80 0.76
C GLY A 120 11.80 -17.35 1.24
N PRO A 121 12.32 -16.42 0.43
CA PRO A 121 12.27 -15.00 0.73
C PRO A 121 10.84 -14.47 0.66
N LEU A 122 10.53 -13.52 1.54
CA LEU A 122 9.26 -12.82 1.62
C LEU A 122 9.51 -11.32 1.84
N GLU A 123 8.88 -10.50 1.02
CA GLU A 123 8.78 -9.06 1.24
C GLU A 123 7.46 -8.55 0.65
N ILE A 124 6.56 -8.04 1.51
CA ILE A 124 5.22 -7.60 1.13
C ILE A 124 4.96 -6.23 1.77
N LEU A 125 4.32 -5.33 1.04
CA LEU A 125 3.79 -4.08 1.59
C LEU A 125 2.28 -4.16 1.63
N GLN A 126 1.66 -3.77 2.75
CA GLN A 126 0.21 -3.62 2.85
C GLN A 126 -0.13 -2.17 3.20
N LEU A 127 -0.78 -1.48 2.28
CA LEU A 127 -1.21 -0.09 2.40
C LEU A 127 -2.73 -0.04 2.57
N TRP A 128 -3.22 0.76 3.52
CA TRP A 128 -4.64 1.08 3.63
C TRP A 128 -4.91 2.49 3.10
N ILE A 129 -5.90 2.60 2.23
CA ILE A 129 -6.33 3.85 1.60
C ILE A 129 -7.76 4.13 2.05
N ASN A 130 -7.96 5.25 2.74
CA ASN A 130 -9.26 5.65 3.24
C ASN A 130 -10.26 5.87 2.10
N LEU A 131 -11.54 5.64 2.39
CA LEU A 131 -12.63 6.08 1.53
C LEU A 131 -13.32 7.29 2.15
N PRO A 132 -13.75 8.29 1.36
CA PRO A 132 -14.61 9.37 1.85
C PRO A 132 -15.95 8.79 2.31
N SER A 133 -16.64 9.47 3.23
CA SER A 133 -17.90 9.06 3.85
C SER A 133 -18.90 8.50 2.84
N ARG A 134 -19.07 9.20 1.70
CA ARG A 134 -19.97 8.81 0.61
C ARG A 134 -19.67 7.43 -0.03
N LEU A 135 -18.45 6.89 0.15
CA LEU A 135 -17.99 5.62 -0.40
C LEU A 135 -17.74 4.54 0.65
N LYS A 136 -17.73 4.89 1.95
CA LYS A 136 -17.42 3.92 3.04
C LYS A 136 -18.37 2.73 3.11
N MET A 137 -19.56 2.83 2.52
CA MET A 137 -20.56 1.78 2.46
C MET A 137 -20.75 1.20 1.04
N THR A 138 -19.81 1.45 0.12
CA THR A 138 -19.84 0.81 -1.20
C THR A 138 -19.72 -0.71 -1.07
N LYS A 139 -20.22 -1.46 -2.05
CA LYS A 139 -20.11 -2.93 -2.03
C LYS A 139 -18.62 -3.34 -2.02
N PRO A 140 -18.23 -4.36 -1.23
CA PRO A 140 -16.90 -4.95 -1.32
C PRO A 140 -16.54 -5.35 -2.74
N ALA A 141 -15.27 -5.13 -3.10
CA ALA A 141 -14.74 -5.50 -4.40
C ALA A 141 -13.28 -5.97 -4.26
N TYR A 142 -12.85 -6.81 -5.20
CA TYR A 142 -11.52 -7.39 -5.21
C TYR A 142 -10.94 -7.34 -6.62
N THR A 143 -9.67 -6.99 -6.75
CA THR A 143 -8.89 -7.14 -7.99
C THR A 143 -7.49 -7.64 -7.63
N GLY A 144 -7.14 -8.81 -8.13
CA GLY A 144 -5.80 -9.37 -8.05
C GLY A 144 -5.13 -9.29 -9.42
N LEU A 145 -3.90 -8.78 -9.47
CA LEU A 145 -3.13 -8.63 -10.70
C LEU A 145 -1.79 -9.33 -10.54
N GLN A 146 -1.40 -10.13 -11.53
CA GLN A 146 -0.03 -10.63 -11.60
C GLN A 146 0.89 -9.54 -12.18
N ARG A 147 2.20 -9.81 -12.17
CA ARG A 147 3.20 -8.87 -12.68
C ARG A 147 2.92 -8.47 -14.14
N GLU A 148 2.56 -9.45 -14.96
CA GLU A 148 2.28 -9.30 -16.39
C GLU A 148 1.05 -8.42 -16.69
N ASP A 149 0.14 -8.28 -15.72
CA ASP A 149 -1.06 -7.45 -15.85
C ASP A 149 -0.78 -5.98 -15.46
N ILE A 150 0.41 -5.67 -14.94
CA ILE A 150 0.80 -4.34 -14.47
C ILE A 150 1.77 -3.71 -15.48
N PRO A 151 1.46 -2.54 -16.05
CA PRO A 151 2.37 -1.83 -16.94
C PRO A 151 3.73 -1.53 -16.30
N ALA A 152 4.77 -2.19 -16.81
CA ALA A 152 6.17 -1.89 -16.51
C ALA A 152 6.68 -0.81 -17.47
N ILE A 153 6.78 0.42 -17.01
CA ILE A 153 7.18 1.59 -17.79
C ILE A 153 8.67 1.82 -17.58
N ALA A 154 9.47 1.59 -18.62
CA ALA A 154 10.90 1.86 -18.57
C ALA A 154 11.17 3.36 -18.41
N VAL A 155 12.06 3.69 -17.48
CA VAL A 155 12.65 5.03 -17.32
C VAL A 155 14.17 4.90 -17.44
N PRO A 156 14.92 5.98 -17.73
CA PRO A 156 16.38 5.90 -17.82
C PRO A 156 17.01 5.32 -16.53
N GLY A 157 17.55 4.11 -16.62
CA GLY A 157 18.14 3.39 -15.48
C GLY A 157 17.10 2.93 -14.44
N GLY A 158 15.89 2.57 -14.85
CA GLY A 158 14.91 2.02 -13.93
C GLY A 158 13.58 1.61 -14.57
N VAL A 159 12.62 1.27 -13.71
CA VAL A 159 11.26 0.92 -14.12
C VAL A 159 10.25 1.43 -13.11
N VAL A 160 9.13 1.92 -13.63
CA VAL A 160 7.93 2.28 -12.88
C VAL A 160 6.86 1.23 -13.20
N ASN A 161 6.43 0.47 -12.20
CA ASN A 161 5.26 -0.40 -12.33
C ASN A 161 4.03 0.41 -11.93
N LEU A 162 3.13 0.70 -12.87
CA LEU A 162 1.98 1.58 -12.67
C LEU A 162 0.73 0.77 -12.31
N ILE A 163 0.29 0.83 -11.04
CA ILE A 163 -0.87 0.08 -10.54
C ILE A 163 -2.17 0.85 -10.80
N ALA A 164 -2.20 2.14 -10.47
CA ALA A 164 -3.39 3.00 -10.59
C ALA A 164 -3.01 4.40 -11.06
N GLY A 165 -3.93 5.10 -11.73
CA GLY A 165 -3.71 6.45 -12.26
C GLY A 165 -2.95 6.46 -13.58
N THR A 166 -2.24 7.55 -13.86
CA THR A 166 -1.53 7.77 -15.13
C THR A 166 -0.07 8.14 -14.91
N PHE A 167 0.82 7.66 -15.79
CA PHE A 167 2.21 8.07 -15.84
C PHE A 167 2.68 8.13 -17.31
N GLY A 168 3.06 9.32 -17.77
CA GLY A 168 3.26 9.57 -19.20
C GLY A 168 1.96 9.39 -19.97
N ASP A 169 1.98 8.58 -21.02
CA ASP A 169 0.83 8.21 -21.85
C ASP A 169 0.17 6.88 -21.41
N ARG A 170 0.64 6.29 -20.31
CA ARG A 170 0.16 5.00 -19.80
C ARG A 170 -0.81 5.17 -18.65
N SER A 171 -1.75 4.25 -18.55
CA SER A 171 -2.72 4.16 -17.45
C SER A 171 -2.55 2.84 -16.70
N GLY A 172 -2.73 2.88 -15.38
CA GLY A 172 -2.74 1.70 -14.54
C GLY A 172 -4.04 0.89 -14.69
N PRO A 173 -4.00 -0.43 -14.44
CA PRO A 173 -5.15 -1.32 -14.59
C PRO A 173 -6.22 -1.16 -13.49
N ILE A 174 -5.87 -0.60 -12.33
CA ILE A 174 -6.83 -0.34 -11.25
C ILE A 174 -7.57 0.98 -11.50
N ASP A 175 -8.90 0.89 -11.59
CA ASP A 175 -9.80 2.03 -11.57
C ASP A 175 -10.09 2.46 -10.11
N SER A 176 -9.35 3.45 -9.63
CA SER A 176 -9.47 3.92 -8.24
C SER A 176 -10.74 4.73 -8.02
N LEU A 177 -11.53 4.35 -6.99
CA LEU A 177 -12.76 5.05 -6.59
C LEU A 177 -12.56 6.52 -6.21
N THR A 178 -11.33 6.90 -5.85
CA THR A 178 -10.93 8.24 -5.40
C THR A 178 -9.84 8.85 -6.28
N GLY A 179 -9.55 8.24 -7.44
CA GLY A 179 -8.56 8.75 -8.39
C GLY A 179 -7.11 8.70 -7.89
N VAL A 180 -6.79 7.73 -7.03
CA VAL A 180 -5.42 7.49 -6.52
C VAL A 180 -4.50 7.13 -7.69
N THR A 181 -3.33 7.76 -7.74
CA THR A 181 -2.18 7.24 -8.50
C THR A 181 -1.33 6.40 -7.57
N MET A 182 -0.94 5.20 -8.01
CA MET A 182 -0.12 4.29 -7.22
C MET A 182 0.85 3.52 -8.11
N MET A 183 2.11 3.44 -7.68
CA MET A 183 3.17 2.78 -8.42
C MET A 183 4.28 2.25 -7.50
N THR A 184 5.00 1.23 -7.97
CA THR A 184 6.32 0.92 -7.43
C THR A 184 7.39 1.42 -8.39
N VAL A 185 8.50 1.91 -7.86
CA VAL A 185 9.60 2.48 -8.66
C VAL A 185 10.89 1.81 -8.24
N THR A 186 11.61 1.24 -9.20
CA THR A 186 12.96 0.73 -8.97
C THR A 186 13.93 1.47 -9.88
N LEU A 187 15.02 1.98 -9.31
CA LEU A 187 16.04 2.71 -10.04
C LEU A 187 17.41 2.09 -9.76
N ASP A 188 18.23 2.00 -10.79
CA ASP A 188 19.64 1.60 -10.72
C ASP A 188 20.51 2.74 -10.16
N ALA A 189 21.77 2.42 -9.82
CA ALA A 189 22.73 3.43 -9.43
C ALA A 189 22.98 4.46 -10.56
N GLY A 190 22.94 5.74 -10.22
CA GLY A 190 23.11 6.86 -11.15
C GLY A 190 21.82 7.29 -11.86
N ALA A 191 20.72 6.57 -11.67
CA ALA A 191 19.46 6.87 -12.34
C ALA A 191 18.70 8.04 -11.70
N GLN A 192 17.85 8.67 -12.51
CA GLN A 192 16.98 9.77 -12.09
C GLN A 192 15.59 9.59 -12.67
N VAL A 193 14.58 9.97 -11.90
CA VAL A 193 13.18 9.99 -12.36
C VAL A 193 12.44 11.17 -11.76
N THR A 194 11.58 11.78 -12.55
CA THR A 194 10.64 12.81 -12.10
C THR A 194 9.26 12.17 -11.96
N LEU A 195 8.74 12.12 -10.75
CA LEU A 195 7.43 11.55 -10.43
C LEU A 195 6.38 12.67 -10.33
N PRO A 196 5.15 12.46 -10.83
CA PRO A 196 4.10 13.46 -10.78
C PRO A 196 3.60 13.65 -9.34
N ALA A 197 3.51 14.88 -8.88
CA ALA A 197 2.90 15.26 -7.61
C ALA A 197 2.00 16.48 -7.80
N PRO A 198 0.87 16.34 -8.53
CA PRO A 198 0.02 17.48 -8.89
C PRO A 198 -0.35 18.31 -7.66
N ARG A 199 -0.33 19.63 -7.78
CA ARG A 199 -0.64 20.56 -6.68
C ARG A 199 -1.97 20.22 -6.00
N GLY A 200 -2.02 20.34 -4.68
CA GLY A 200 -3.17 19.99 -3.85
C GLY A 200 -3.30 18.50 -3.54
N ARG A 201 -2.56 17.61 -4.22
CA ARG A 201 -2.57 16.17 -3.93
C ARG A 201 -1.55 15.83 -2.85
N ALA A 202 -1.94 14.97 -1.91
CA ALA A 202 -1.02 14.38 -0.95
C ALA A 202 -0.12 13.36 -1.65
N VAL A 203 1.15 13.28 -1.22
CA VAL A 203 2.16 12.36 -1.76
C VAL A 203 2.48 11.29 -0.71
N PHE A 204 2.35 10.03 -1.09
CA PHE A 204 2.88 8.90 -0.35
C PHE A 204 4.22 8.50 -0.96
N PHE A 205 5.32 8.73 -0.23
CA PHE A 205 6.66 8.34 -0.63
C PHE A 205 7.29 7.50 0.46
N TYR A 206 7.47 6.21 0.20
CA TYR A 206 8.10 5.29 1.14
C TYR A 206 9.30 4.61 0.49
N THR A 207 10.46 4.75 1.13
CA THR A 207 11.68 4.05 0.71
C THR A 207 11.64 2.61 1.23
N VAL A 208 11.38 1.67 0.33
CA VAL A 208 11.39 0.23 0.63
C VAL A 208 12.83 -0.23 0.82
N ALA A 209 13.70 0.10 -0.13
CA ALA A 209 15.11 -0.27 -0.14
C ALA A 209 15.99 0.86 -0.70
N GLY A 210 17.25 0.90 -0.28
CA GLY A 210 18.22 1.91 -0.70
C GLY A 210 18.05 3.27 0.01
N SER A 211 18.58 4.34 -0.58
CA SER A 211 18.49 5.70 -0.02
C SER A 211 18.43 6.75 -1.13
N PRO A 212 17.24 7.05 -1.67
CA PRO A 212 17.10 8.04 -2.73
C PRO A 212 17.43 9.44 -2.21
N LYS A 213 17.88 10.32 -3.10
CA LYS A 213 17.90 11.77 -2.89
C LYS A 213 16.66 12.40 -3.54
N VAL A 214 16.02 13.32 -2.84
CA VAL A 214 15.03 14.26 -3.40
C VAL A 214 15.53 15.67 -3.17
N GLY A 215 15.87 16.38 -4.26
CA GLY A 215 16.71 17.56 -4.19
C GLY A 215 18.03 17.23 -3.46
N GLU A 216 18.37 18.01 -2.44
CA GLU A 216 19.55 17.73 -1.60
C GLU A 216 19.29 16.78 -0.42
N THR A 217 18.04 16.39 -0.17
CA THR A 217 17.70 15.57 1.00
C THR A 217 17.81 14.09 0.67
N ARG A 218 18.67 13.37 1.42
CA ARG A 218 18.71 11.90 1.39
C ARG A 218 17.63 11.32 2.30
N ILE A 219 16.80 10.44 1.74
CA ILE A 219 15.77 9.71 2.47
C ILE A 219 16.32 8.31 2.78
N LYS A 220 16.29 7.91 4.05
CA LYS A 220 16.83 6.63 4.53
C LYS A 220 15.95 5.44 4.10
N PRO A 221 16.46 4.19 4.09
CA PRO A 221 15.62 3.01 3.91
C PRO A 221 14.60 2.91 5.04
N PHE A 222 13.45 2.31 4.76
CA PHE A 222 12.34 2.16 5.70
C PHE A 222 11.88 3.50 6.30
N HIS A 223 11.91 4.57 5.51
CA HIS A 223 11.37 5.87 5.91
C HIS A 223 10.28 6.32 4.95
N LEU A 224 9.25 6.95 5.51
CA LEU A 224 8.24 7.69 4.76
C LEU A 224 8.63 9.16 4.76
N ALA A 225 8.64 9.80 3.59
CA ALA A 225 8.90 11.23 3.44
C ALA A 225 7.61 12.01 3.15
N THR A 226 7.51 13.21 3.74
CA THR A 226 6.46 14.19 3.48
C THR A 226 7.05 15.41 2.78
N PHE A 227 6.25 16.09 1.97
CA PHE A 227 6.70 17.16 1.09
C PHE A 227 5.81 18.39 1.22
N ASP A 228 6.32 19.53 0.79
CA ASP A 228 5.50 20.72 0.58
C ASP A 228 4.50 20.54 -0.58
N ASP A 229 3.72 21.58 -0.84
CA ASP A 229 2.79 21.66 -1.98
C ASP A 229 3.16 22.81 -2.94
N ALA A 230 4.42 23.25 -2.95
CA ALA A 230 4.87 24.37 -3.79
C ALA A 230 5.01 23.97 -5.27
N GLY A 231 5.28 22.68 -5.49
CA GLY A 231 5.57 22.07 -6.79
C GLY A 231 4.52 21.09 -7.29
N ASP A 232 4.75 20.59 -8.50
CA ASP A 232 3.93 19.59 -9.19
C ASP A 232 4.68 18.28 -9.47
N THR A 233 5.95 18.15 -9.02
CA THR A 233 6.76 16.95 -9.18
C THR A 233 7.59 16.58 -7.96
N ILE A 234 8.09 15.34 -7.93
CA ILE A 234 9.14 14.85 -7.03
C ILE A 234 10.30 14.36 -7.90
N ASP A 235 11.44 15.05 -7.83
CA ASP A 235 12.64 14.66 -8.57
C ASP A 235 13.49 13.75 -7.69
N VAL A 236 13.64 12.50 -8.12
CA VAL A 236 14.34 11.43 -7.39
C VAL A 236 15.65 11.11 -8.09
N THR A 237 16.74 11.08 -7.33
CA THR A 237 18.05 10.59 -7.78
C THR A 237 18.46 9.37 -6.95
N ALA A 238 18.92 8.33 -7.62
CA ALA A 238 19.42 7.11 -7.01
C ALA A 238 20.96 7.05 -7.13
N GLU A 239 21.69 7.20 -6.01
CA GLU A 239 23.15 7.02 -6.01
C GLU A 239 23.57 5.54 -5.94
N ALA A 240 22.66 4.70 -5.48
CA ALA A 240 22.73 3.25 -5.42
C ALA A 240 21.33 2.71 -5.77
N PRO A 241 21.15 1.39 -6.00
CA PRO A 241 19.83 0.86 -6.29
C PRO A 241 18.80 1.22 -5.22
N VAL A 242 17.61 1.67 -5.65
CA VAL A 242 16.51 2.05 -4.76
C VAL A 242 15.20 1.42 -5.20
N THR A 243 14.35 1.10 -4.23
CA THR A 243 12.97 0.67 -4.44
C THR A 243 12.05 1.56 -3.63
N LEU A 244 11.02 2.11 -4.27
CA LEU A 244 10.05 3.01 -3.67
C LEU A 244 8.64 2.45 -3.84
N LEU A 245 7.80 2.66 -2.83
CA LEU A 245 6.36 2.71 -2.99
C LEU A 245 5.97 4.18 -3.09
N TYR A 246 5.35 4.54 -4.22
CA TYR A 246 4.99 5.91 -4.53
C TYR A 246 3.53 6.02 -4.93
N GLY A 247 2.84 7.04 -4.40
CA GLY A 247 1.50 7.37 -4.84
C GLY A 247 1.15 8.81 -4.54
N HIS A 248 0.07 9.28 -5.16
CA HIS A 248 -0.53 10.56 -4.80
C HIS A 248 -2.04 10.50 -4.95
N ALA A 249 -2.75 11.23 -4.11
CA ALA A 249 -4.20 11.26 -4.12
C ALA A 249 -4.73 12.59 -3.57
N ASP A 250 -5.99 12.90 -3.85
CA ASP A 250 -6.63 14.06 -3.25
C ASP A 250 -6.86 13.77 -1.75
N PRO A 251 -6.49 14.70 -0.85
CA PRO A 251 -6.86 14.58 0.56
C PRO A 251 -8.38 14.50 0.67
N ILE A 252 -8.88 13.63 1.54
CA ILE A 252 -10.32 13.51 1.78
C ILE A 252 -10.82 14.67 2.66
N GLY A 253 -10.02 15.11 3.64
CA GLY A 253 -10.39 16.24 4.51
C GLY A 253 -11.56 15.96 5.46
N GLU A 254 -11.89 14.69 5.70
CA GLU A 254 -12.95 14.27 6.63
C GLU A 254 -12.36 13.69 7.93
N PRO A 255 -13.14 13.67 9.04
CA PRO A 255 -12.74 12.98 10.25
C PRO A 255 -12.42 11.50 10.00
N VAL A 256 -11.37 11.00 10.65
CA VAL A 256 -10.98 9.59 10.62
C VAL A 256 -11.12 9.01 12.03
N VAL A 257 -12.08 8.10 12.20
CA VAL A 257 -12.31 7.37 13.45
C VAL A 257 -12.00 5.90 13.20
N ALA A 258 -10.90 5.41 13.78
CA ALA A 258 -10.45 4.04 13.64
C ALA A 258 -10.63 3.24 14.94
N HIS A 259 -11.08 2.00 14.83
CA HIS A 259 -11.09 1.03 15.92
C HIS A 259 -10.75 -0.37 15.38
N GLY A 260 -9.48 -0.75 15.53
CA GLY A 260 -8.94 -2.00 14.98
C GLY A 260 -9.16 -2.08 13.46
N PRO A 261 -9.91 -3.07 12.95
CA PRO A 261 -10.12 -3.28 11.52
C PRO A 261 -11.13 -2.33 10.84
N PHE A 262 -11.75 -1.41 11.59
CA PHE A 262 -12.80 -0.54 11.08
C PHE A 262 -12.33 0.92 11.06
N VAL A 263 -12.50 1.59 9.92
CA VAL A 263 -12.18 3.02 9.77
C VAL A 263 -13.38 3.75 9.18
N MET A 264 -14.07 4.50 10.04
CA MET A 264 -15.29 5.24 9.71
C MET A 264 -15.09 6.74 9.94
N THR A 265 -16.15 7.54 9.78
CA THR A 265 -16.10 9.00 9.95
C THR A 265 -16.56 9.40 11.36
N THR A 266 -17.38 8.58 12.03
CA THR A 266 -17.94 8.85 13.38
C THR A 266 -17.79 7.66 14.33
N ARG A 267 -17.94 7.89 15.65
CA ARG A 267 -17.93 6.81 16.66
C ARG A 267 -19.17 5.93 16.57
N GLU A 268 -20.30 6.52 16.19
CA GLU A 268 -21.58 5.86 15.98
C GLU A 268 -21.47 4.82 14.86
N GLU A 269 -20.82 5.18 13.74
CA GLU A 269 -20.53 4.26 12.64
C GLU A 269 -19.58 3.13 13.03
N ILE A 270 -18.59 3.39 13.88
CA ILE A 270 -17.74 2.32 14.45
C ILE A 270 -18.58 1.37 15.31
N GLY A 271 -19.47 1.90 16.15
CA GLY A 271 -20.40 1.08 16.92
C GLY A 271 -21.31 0.23 16.04
N ALA A 272 -21.76 0.77 14.90
CA ALA A 272 -22.53 0.02 13.90
C ALA A 272 -21.69 -1.08 13.24
N ALA A 273 -20.45 -0.80 12.84
CA ALA A 273 -19.54 -1.79 12.24
C ALA A 273 -19.31 -3.00 13.16
N ILE A 274 -19.10 -2.76 14.45
CA ILE A 274 -18.93 -3.83 15.45
C ILE A 274 -20.19 -4.68 15.57
N ARG A 275 -21.38 -4.05 15.67
CA ARG A 275 -22.65 -4.77 15.76
C ARG A 275 -22.92 -5.61 14.51
N ASP A 276 -22.69 -5.04 13.34
CA ASP A 276 -22.90 -5.73 12.06
C ASP A 276 -21.97 -6.94 11.91
N TYR A 277 -20.70 -6.80 12.30
CA TYR A 277 -19.76 -7.92 12.31
C TYR A 277 -20.20 -9.03 13.26
N GLN A 278 -20.60 -8.68 14.50
CA GLN A 278 -21.09 -9.64 15.49
C GLN A 278 -22.40 -10.32 15.07
N ALA A 279 -23.24 -9.64 14.28
CA ALA A 279 -24.46 -10.18 13.71
C ALA A 279 -24.22 -11.04 12.45
N GLY A 280 -22.97 -11.20 12.01
CA GLY A 280 -22.62 -12.00 10.83
C GLY A 280 -22.92 -11.32 9.49
N LEU A 281 -23.11 -10.00 9.46
CA LEU A 281 -23.47 -9.26 8.25
C LEU A 281 -22.30 -9.01 7.29
N PHE A 282 -21.09 -9.43 7.65
CA PHE A 282 -19.88 -9.33 6.82
C PHE A 282 -19.67 -10.60 5.97
N GLY A 283 -20.64 -11.50 5.94
CA GLY A 283 -20.55 -12.80 5.28
C GLY A 283 -19.79 -13.84 6.11
N PRO A 284 -19.72 -15.10 5.63
CA PRO A 284 -19.02 -16.16 6.33
C PRO A 284 -17.51 -15.94 6.27
N ALA A 285 -16.81 -16.32 7.34
CA ALA A 285 -15.36 -16.38 7.33
C ALA A 285 -14.87 -17.41 6.29
N PRO A 286 -13.88 -17.07 5.44
CA PRO A 286 -13.33 -18.02 4.49
C PRO A 286 -12.62 -19.17 5.23
N VAL A 287 -12.71 -20.38 4.65
CA VAL A 287 -11.93 -21.54 5.12
C VAL A 287 -10.51 -21.37 4.59
N VAL A 288 -9.51 -21.40 5.48
CA VAL A 288 -8.09 -21.16 5.18
C VAL A 288 -7.24 -22.41 5.26
#